data_AF-K4IYP2-F1
#
_entry.id   AF-K4IYP2-F1
#
_cell.length_a   1.000
_cell.length_b   1.000
_cell.length_c   1.000
_cell.angle_alpha   90.00
_cell.angle_beta   90.00
_cell.angle_gamma   90.00
#
_symmetry.space_group_name_H-M   'P 1'
#
loop_
_entity.id
_entity.type
_entity.pdbx_description
1 polymer ?
#
loop_
_entity_poly.entity_id
_entity_poly.type
_entity_poly.pdbx_seq_one_letter_code
_entity_poly.pdbx_strand_id
1 'polypeptide(L)'
;MKKLFASLALAAAVAPVWAATQTVTLAVPGMTCATCPITIKKALSKVDGVSKTEVDFSTKLAVVTFDDAKTNVQALSKATTDVGYPSELKK
;
A
#
# COMPACT_ATOMS: atom_id res chain seq x y z
N MET A 1 24.24 -52.41 17.16
CA MET A 1 22.78 -52.20 17.38
C MET A 1 22.55 -50.75 17.80
N LYS A 2 21.42 -50.12 17.40
CA LYS A 2 20.70 -48.98 18.03
C LYS A 2 21.46 -48.17 19.11
N LYS A 3 21.56 -46.84 19.14
CA LYS A 3 20.97 -45.69 18.39
C LYS A 3 22.05 -44.56 18.38
N LEU A 4 21.94 -43.35 17.83
CA LEU A 4 20.92 -42.56 17.09
C LEU A 4 21.63 -41.86 15.90
N PHE A 5 20.88 -41.21 15.00
CA PHE A 5 21.34 -40.04 14.26
C PHE A 5 20.52 -38.82 14.72
N ALA A 6 21.16 -37.85 15.36
CA ALA A 6 20.49 -36.67 15.90
C ALA A 6 20.25 -35.63 14.80
N SER A 7 19.04 -35.67 14.23
CA SER A 7 18.23 -34.52 13.79
C SER A 7 18.96 -33.35 13.11
N LEU A 8 18.94 -33.37 11.78
CA LEU A 8 19.22 -32.22 10.92
C LEU A 8 18.16 -31.12 11.14
N ALA A 9 18.39 -30.23 12.11
CA ALA A 9 17.56 -29.04 12.31
C ALA A 9 17.99 -27.93 11.34
N LEU A 10 17.68 -28.10 10.05
CA LEU A 10 17.86 -27.04 9.06
C LEU A 10 16.80 -25.96 9.28
N ALA A 11 17.09 -25.02 10.17
CA ALA A 11 16.26 -23.85 10.42
C ALA A 11 16.31 -22.91 9.19
N ALA A 12 15.51 -23.22 8.18
CA ALA A 12 15.27 -22.36 7.04
C ALA A 12 14.52 -21.11 7.53
N ALA A 13 15.27 -20.10 7.95
CA ALA A 13 14.76 -18.76 8.18
C ALA A 13 14.33 -18.16 6.83
N VAL A 14 13.12 -18.50 6.40
CA VAL A 14 12.41 -17.86 5.28
C VAL A 14 11.97 -16.46 5.69
N ALA A 15 12.95 -15.58 5.91
CA ALA A 15 12.70 -14.16 5.99
C ALA A 15 12.08 -13.73 4.65
N PRO A 16 10.93 -13.02 4.64
CA PRO A 16 10.33 -12.50 3.42
C PRO A 16 11.19 -11.34 2.91
N VAL A 17 12.26 -11.67 2.19
CA VAL A 17 13.22 -10.73 1.56
C VAL A 17 12.60 -9.92 0.40
N TRP A 18 11.31 -10.10 0.14
CA TRP A 18 10.59 -9.56 -1.03
C TRP A 18 9.37 -8.70 -0.69
N ALA A 19 9.21 -8.26 0.56
CA ALA A 19 8.30 -7.17 0.90
C ALA A 19 9.08 -5.84 0.81
N ALA A 20 8.86 -5.07 -0.25
CA ALA A 20 9.50 -3.79 -0.47
C ALA A 20 8.51 -2.64 -0.28
N THR A 21 8.90 -1.66 0.52
CA THR A 21 8.10 -0.45 0.74
C THR A 21 8.12 0.41 -0.53
N GLN A 22 7.06 0.35 -1.33
CA GLN A 22 6.87 1.16 -2.53
C GLN A 22 6.28 2.52 -2.17
N THR A 23 6.64 3.55 -2.92
CA THR A 23 5.95 4.86 -2.87
C THR A 23 5.49 5.23 -4.26
N VAL A 24 4.18 5.48 -4.41
CA VAL A 24 3.55 5.83 -5.68
C VAL A 24 2.79 7.14 -5.56
N THR A 25 2.60 7.81 -6.70
CA THR A 25 1.76 9.01 -6.79
C THR A 25 0.52 8.69 -7.62
N LEU A 26 -0.65 8.94 -7.05
CA LEU A 26 -1.95 8.80 -7.71
C LEU A 26 -2.47 10.19 -8.10
N ALA A 27 -2.89 10.36 -9.35
CA ALA A 27 -3.61 11.55 -9.79
C ALA A 27 -5.11 11.39 -9.47
N VAL A 28 -5.71 12.38 -8.81
CA VAL A 28 -7.11 12.34 -8.37
C VAL A 28 -7.88 13.56 -8.94
N PRO A 29 -8.29 13.52 -10.21
CA PRO A 29 -8.83 14.71 -10.90
C PRO A 29 -10.13 15.25 -10.27
N GLY A 30 -10.93 14.36 -9.66
CA GLY A 30 -12.19 14.67 -8.96
C GLY A 30 -12.04 15.37 -7.61
N MET A 31 -10.83 15.74 -7.19
CA MET A 31 -10.61 16.51 -5.96
C MET A 31 -11.03 17.97 -6.17
N THR A 32 -12.29 18.30 -5.84
CA THR A 32 -12.93 19.60 -6.15
C THR A 32 -13.35 20.43 -4.93
N CYS A 33 -13.37 19.85 -3.72
CA CYS A 33 -13.67 20.56 -2.48
C CYS A 33 -12.50 20.46 -1.48
N ALA A 34 -12.31 21.50 -0.66
CA ALA A 34 -11.26 21.57 0.35
C ALA A 34 -11.30 20.44 1.40
N THR A 35 -12.44 19.76 1.56
CA THR A 35 -12.59 18.59 2.44
C THR A 35 -12.36 17.24 1.75
N CYS A 36 -12.33 17.17 0.41
CA CYS A 36 -12.02 15.94 -0.34
C CYS A 36 -10.70 15.26 0.07
N PRO A 37 -9.58 15.98 0.31
CA PRO A 37 -8.32 15.35 0.72
C PRO A 37 -8.45 14.51 2.00
N ILE A 38 -9.31 14.92 2.93
CA ILE A 38 -9.53 14.22 4.20
C ILE A 38 -10.20 12.87 3.96
N THR A 39 -11.19 12.80 3.08
CA THR A 39 -11.89 11.56 2.71
C THR A 39 -10.94 10.60 1.99
N ILE A 40 -10.19 11.10 1.00
CA ILE A 40 -9.22 10.31 0.24
C ILE A 40 -8.13 9.75 1.17
N LYS A 41 -7.56 10.59 2.04
CA LYS A 41 -6.55 10.18 3.02
C LYS A 41 -7.09 9.12 3.99
N LYS A 42 -8.32 9.28 4.50
CA LYS A 42 -8.98 8.29 5.36
C LYS A 42 -9.28 6.97 4.64
N ALA A 43 -9.56 6.98 3.34
CA ALA A 43 -9.77 5.76 2.56
C ALA A 43 -8.44 5.01 2.35
N LEU A 44 -7.40 5.71 1.88
CA LEU A 44 -6.08 5.14 1.65
C LEU A 44 -5.44 4.59 2.93
N SER A 45 -5.55 5.30 4.06
CA SER A 45 -5.02 4.83 5.36
C SER A 45 -5.78 3.65 5.98
N LYS A 46 -6.88 3.17 5.37
CA LYS A 46 -7.57 1.93 5.77
C LYS A 46 -7.16 0.71 4.94
N VAL A 47 -6.40 0.90 3.87
CA VAL A 47 -5.89 -0.21 3.05
C VAL A 47 -4.73 -0.87 3.80
N ASP A 48 -4.78 -2.19 3.99
CA ASP A 48 -3.70 -2.92 4.66
C ASP A 48 -2.37 -2.75 3.88
N GLY A 49 -1.25 -2.75 4.60
CA GLY A 49 0.06 -2.45 4.07
C GLY A 49 0.35 -0.96 3.82
N VAL A 50 -0.63 -0.06 3.83
CA VAL A 50 -0.36 1.39 3.70
C VAL A 50 0.28 1.94 4.97
N SER A 51 1.48 2.49 4.81
CA SER A 51 2.31 3.03 5.91
C SER A 51 2.31 4.55 5.94
N LYS A 52 2.12 5.23 4.80
CA LYS A 52 2.07 6.71 4.72
C LYS A 52 1.09 7.17 3.66
N THR A 53 0.38 8.27 3.94
CA THR A 53 -0.54 8.93 3.01
C THR A 53 -0.41 10.45 3.08
N GLU A 54 -0.11 11.05 1.93
CA GLU A 54 -0.07 12.50 1.72
C GLU A 54 -0.99 12.83 0.55
N VAL A 55 -1.83 13.85 0.70
CA VAL A 55 -2.82 14.24 -0.31
C VAL A 55 -2.78 15.75 -0.42
N ASP A 56 -2.52 16.25 -1.62
CA ASP A 56 -2.42 17.67 -1.93
C ASP A 56 -3.56 18.09 -2.88
N PHE A 57 -4.35 19.05 -2.41
CA PHE A 57 -5.46 19.64 -3.15
C PHE A 57 -5.01 20.53 -4.31
N SER A 58 -3.88 21.22 -4.15
CA SER A 58 -3.33 22.15 -5.15
C SER A 58 -2.87 21.41 -6.40
N THR A 59 -2.10 20.33 -6.22
CA THR A 59 -1.61 19.50 -7.34
C THR A 59 -2.61 18.40 -7.75
N LYS A 60 -3.65 18.14 -6.94
CA LYS A 60 -4.60 17.01 -7.08
C LYS A 60 -3.93 15.64 -7.05
N LEU A 61 -2.87 15.50 -6.25
CA LEU A 61 -2.07 14.28 -6.14
C LEU A 61 -2.23 13.64 -4.76
N ALA A 62 -2.20 12.31 -4.72
CA ALA A 62 -2.10 11.52 -3.51
C ALA A 62 -0.83 10.66 -3.56
N VAL A 63 0.15 10.96 -2.71
CA VAL A 63 1.37 10.16 -2.53
C VAL A 63 1.11 9.12 -1.46
N VAL A 64 1.35 7.85 -1.79
CA VAL A 64 1.05 6.71 -0.91
C VAL A 64 2.27 5.81 -0.81
N THR A 65 2.70 5.55 0.42
CA THR A 65 3.76 4.59 0.74
C THR A 65 3.14 3.32 1.31
N PHE A 66 3.42 2.18 0.70
CA PHE A 66 2.79 0.90 1.02
C PHE A 66 3.74 -0.31 0.87
N ASP A 67 3.40 -1.40 1.55
CA ASP A 67 4.04 -2.71 1.46
C ASP A 67 3.48 -3.49 0.26
N ASP A 68 4.32 -3.77 -0.75
CA ASP A 68 3.92 -4.46 -1.99
C ASP A 68 3.59 -5.95 -1.82
N ALA A 69 3.97 -6.56 -0.69
CA ALA A 69 3.52 -7.90 -0.33
C ALA A 69 2.07 -7.93 0.20
N LYS A 70 1.50 -6.77 0.56
CA LYS A 70 0.15 -6.64 1.17
C LYS A 70 -0.85 -5.92 0.29
N THR A 71 -0.41 -4.94 -0.50
CA THR A 71 -1.30 -4.14 -1.34
C THR A 71 -0.60 -3.68 -2.62
N ASN A 72 -1.38 -3.12 -3.55
CA ASN A 72 -0.89 -2.69 -4.86
C ASN A 72 -1.65 -1.46 -5.35
N VAL A 73 -1.14 -0.86 -6.44
CA VAL A 73 -1.71 0.35 -7.05
C VAL A 73 -3.19 0.19 -7.39
N GLN A 74 -3.62 -0.99 -7.83
CA GLN A 74 -5.01 -1.29 -8.18
C GLN A 74 -5.91 -1.27 -6.94
N ALA A 75 -5.46 -1.84 -5.82
CA ALA A 75 -6.18 -1.80 -4.55
C ALA A 75 -6.28 -0.37 -3.99
N LEU A 76 -5.22 0.44 -4.11
CA LEU A 76 -5.25 1.87 -3.73
C LEU A 76 -6.22 2.67 -4.61
N SER A 77 -6.17 2.49 -5.93
CA SER A 77 -7.10 3.15 -6.88
C SER A 77 -8.56 2.71 -6.63
N LYS A 78 -8.79 1.43 -6.33
CA LYS A 78 -10.11 0.94 -5.91
C LYS A 78 -10.57 1.63 -4.62
N ALA A 79 -9.70 1.71 -3.61
CA ALA A 79 -10.05 2.33 -2.33
C ALA A 79 -10.43 3.81 -2.46
N THR A 80 -9.82 4.58 -3.37
CA THR A 80 -10.27 5.95 -3.66
C THR A 80 -11.55 5.98 -4.49
N THR A 81 -11.70 5.06 -5.45
CA THR A 81 -12.91 4.93 -6.28
C THR A 81 -14.14 4.59 -5.45
N ASP A 82 -14.02 3.68 -4.48
CA ASP A 82 -15.09 3.27 -3.57
C ASP A 82 -15.63 4.42 -2.69
N VAL A 83 -14.83 5.48 -2.49
CA VAL A 83 -15.27 6.72 -1.80
C VAL A 83 -15.58 7.88 -2.77
N GLY A 84 -15.78 7.58 -4.06
CA GLY A 84 -16.20 8.54 -5.08
C GLY A 84 -15.08 9.33 -5.76
N TYR A 85 -13.81 8.95 -5.56
CA TYR A 85 -12.64 9.61 -6.15
C TYR A 85 -11.81 8.65 -7.00
N PRO A 86 -12.20 8.38 -8.27
CA PRO A 86 -11.36 7.63 -9.20
C PRO A 86 -9.94 8.22 -9.27
N SER A 87 -8.93 7.35 -9.26
CA SER A 87 -7.53 7.77 -9.31
C SER A 87 -6.69 6.88 -10.20
N GLU A 88 -5.70 7.48 -10.86
CA GLU A 88 -4.80 6.82 -11.80
C GLU A 88 -3.35 6.94 -11.34
N LEU A 89 -2.50 5.95 -11.68
CA LEU A 89 -1.08 6.03 -11.40
C LEU A 89 -0.43 7.14 -12.24
N LYS A 90 0.12 8.14 -11.57
CA LYS A 90 0.95 9.17 -12.22
C LYS A 90 2.27 8.53 -12.65
N LYS A 91 2.49 8.44 -13.95
CA LYS A 91 3.79 8.09 -14.56
C LYS A 91 4.79 9.23 -14.42
#